data_AF-A0A060NKE3-F1
#
_entry.id   AF-A0A060NKE3-F1
#
_cell.length_a   1.000
_cell.length_b   1.000
_cell.length_c   1.000
_cell.angle_alpha   90.00
_cell.angle_beta   90.00
_cell.angle_gamma   90.00
#
_symmetry.space_group_name_H-M   'P 1'
#
loop_
_entity.id
_entity.type
_entity.pdbx_description
1 polymer ?
#
loop_
_entity_poly.entity_id
_entity_poly.type
_entity_poly.pdbx_seq_one_letter_code
_entity_poly.pdbx_strand_id
1 'polypeptide(L)' 'MQTRSIELLKPHTHAGKRLAVGARIDLPDDSARWLIDLDVAKAATAPVTPAPDSKPARRDAASGTTQPKGD' A
#
# COMPACT_ATOMS: atom_id res chain seq x y z
N MET A 1 -0.33 -7.17 5.50
CA MET A 1 0.99 -6.56 5.79
C MET A 1 0.96 -5.14 5.28
N GLN A 2 1.08 -4.15 6.17
CA GLN A 2 1.04 -2.73 5.79
C GLN A 2 2.43 -2.35 5.28
N THR A 3 2.50 -1.73 4.10
CA THR A 3 3.74 -1.17 3.58
C THR A 3 3.76 0.33 3.82
N ARG A 4 4.96 0.87 3.97
CA ARG A 4 5.22 2.27 4.28
C ARG A 4 6.37 2.77 3.46
N SER A 5 6.21 4.00 2.97
CA SER A 5 7.25 4.68 2.22
C SER A 5 8.18 5.47 3.14
N ILE A 6 9.49 5.33 2.94
CA ILE A 6 10.54 6.07 3.66
C ILE A 6 11.51 6.72 2.68
N GLU A 7 12.14 7.80 3.12
CA GLU A 7 13.18 8.50 2.38
C GLU A 7 14.53 8.27 3.07
N LEU A 8 15.50 7.76 2.32
CA LEU A 8 16.80 7.40 2.86
C LEU A 8 17.61 8.65 3.24
N LEU A 9 18.10 8.70 4.47
CA LEU A 9 19.05 9.72 4.93
C LEU A 9 20.51 9.28 4.69
N LYS A 10 20.73 7.97 4.58
CA LYS A 10 22.04 7.35 4.29
C LYS A 10 21.95 6.47 3.04
N PRO A 11 23.04 6.29 2.27
CA PRO A 11 23.03 5.39 1.12
C PRO A 11 22.78 3.95 1.59
N HIS A 12 21.78 3.29 1.01
CA HIS A 12 21.33 1.95 1.42
C HIS A 12 21.22 1.03 0.19
N THR A 13 21.42 -0.27 0.38
CA THR A 13 21.26 -1.26 -0.68
C THR A 13 19.97 -2.03 -0.46
N HIS A 14 18.99 -1.82 -1.33
CA HIS A 14 17.69 -2.49 -1.26
C HIS A 14 17.49 -3.39 -2.49
N ALA A 15 17.17 -4.67 -2.27
CA ALA A 15 16.98 -5.67 -3.34
C ALA A 15 18.15 -5.74 -4.37
N GLY A 16 19.39 -5.58 -3.89
CA GLY A 16 20.59 -5.57 -4.74
C GLY A 16 20.82 -4.27 -5.51
N LYS A 17 19.95 -3.27 -5.37
CA LYS A 17 20.14 -1.93 -5.95
C LYS A 17 20.64 -0.97 -4.88
N ARG A 18 21.72 -0.28 -5.17
CA ARG A 18 22.20 0.79 -4.29
C ARG A 18 21.38 2.05 -4.52
N LEU A 19 20.87 2.60 -3.43
CA LEU A 19 20.05 3.79 -3.40
C LEU A 19 20.82 4.90 -2.70
N ALA A 20 20.75 6.09 -3.28
CA ALA A 20 21.35 7.28 -2.72
C ALA A 20 20.51 7.85 -1.58
N VAL A 21 21.11 8.76 -0.81
CA VAL A 21 20.38 9.64 0.10
C VAL A 21 19.30 10.40 -0.69
N GLY A 22 18.12 10.55 -0.10
CA GLY A 22 16.93 11.14 -0.71
C GLY A 22 16.11 10.17 -1.56
N ALA A 23 16.59 8.94 -1.81
CA ALA A 23 15.79 7.95 -2.52
C ALA A 23 14.64 7.44 -1.65
N ARG A 24 13.45 7.30 -2.27
CA ARG A 24 12.23 6.82 -1.62
C ARG A 24 12.03 5.33 -1.90
N ILE A 25 11.80 4.54 -0.85
CA ILE A 25 11.50 3.10 -0.93
C ILE A 25 10.23 2.77 -0.18
N ASP A 26 9.49 1.78 -0.68
CA ASP A 26 8.31 1.22 -0.02
C ASP A 26 8.66 -0.17 0.52
N LEU A 27 8.46 -0.37 1.82
CA LEU A 27 8.79 -1.61 2.52
C LEU A 27 7.83 -1.85 3.69
N PRO A 28 7.83 -3.02 4.35
CA PRO A 28 6.95 -3.29 5.49
C PRO A 28 7.10 -2.27 6.61
N ASP A 29 6.00 -1.92 7.29
CA ASP A 29 5.99 -0.91 8.36
C ASP A 29 7.00 -1.22 9.48
N ASP A 30 7.14 -2.49 9.87
CA ASP A 30 8.12 -2.91 10.87
C ASP A 30 9.56 -2.55 10.46
N SER A 31 9.91 -2.80 9.20
CA SER A 31 11.23 -2.48 8.66
C SER A 31 11.43 -0.99 8.45
N ALA A 32 10.38 -0.27 8.03
CA ALA A 32 10.41 1.18 7.90
C ALA A 32 10.65 1.85 9.25
N ARG A 33 9.96 1.41 10.31
CA ARG A 33 10.15 1.89 11.68
C ARG A 33 11.58 1.65 12.17
N TRP A 34 12.11 0.46 11.94
CA TRP A 34 13.49 0.13 12.32
C TRP A 34 14.51 1.06 11.64
N LEU A 35 14.35 1.38 10.35
CA LEU A 35 15.25 2.30 9.64
C LEU A 35 15.13 3.76 10.13
N ILE A 36 13.94 4.15 10.59
CA ILE A 36 13.71 5.47 11.18
C ILE A 36 14.36 5.58 12.56
N ASP A 37 14.23 4.54 13.39
CA ASP A 37 14.83 4.50 14.73
C ASP A 37 16.37 4.58 14.68
N LEU A 38 16.97 3.95 13.66
CA LEU A 38 18.41 4.00 13.40
C LEU A 38 18.89 5.32 12.74
N ASP A 39 17.99 6.26 12.47
CA ASP A 39 18.30 7.50 11.73
C ASP A 39 18.97 7.21 10.37
N VAL A 40 18.58 6.11 9.73
CA VAL A 40 19.02 5.71 8.38
C VAL A 40 18.07 6.24 7.33
N ALA A 41 16.79 6.42 7.69
CA ALA A 41 15.75 6.94 6.84
C ALA A 41 14.77 7.80 7.64
N LYS A 42 14.00 8.65 6.96
CA LYS A 42 12.89 9.39 7.55
C LYS A 42 11.57 8.90 6.98
N ALA A 43 10.48 9.06 7.73
CA ALA A 43 9.15 8.82 7.20
C ALA A 43 8.92 9.72 5.99
N ALA A 44 8.74 9.12 4.81
CA ALA A 44 8.34 9.87 3.65
C ALA A 44 6.84 10.12 3.80
N THR A 45 6.46 11.36 4.11
CA THR A 45 5.06 11.78 4.14
C THR A 45 4.52 11.78 2.70
N ALA A 46 4.28 10.60 2.14
CA ALA A 46 3.37 10.45 1.03
C ALA A 46 1.98 10.18 1.62
N PRO A 47 0.94 10.91 1.21
CA PRO A 47 -0.41 10.69 1.69
C PRO A 47 -0.80 9.25 1.37
N VAL A 48 -1.10 8.51 2.43
CA VAL A 48 -1.75 7.22 2.39
C VAL A 48 -3.09 7.45 1.70
N THR A 49 -3.19 7.11 0.41
CA THR A 49 -4.42 6.49 -0.05
C THR A 49 -4.23 5.01 0.27
N PRO A 50 -4.84 4.50 1.35
CA PRO A 50 -4.99 3.07 1.44
C PRO A 50 -6.02 2.75 0.37
N ALA A 51 -5.60 2.17 -0.74
CA ALA A 51 -6.54 1.39 -1.54
C ALA A 51 -6.58 0.01 -0.88
N PRO A 52 -7.57 -0.30 -0.01
CA PRO A 52 -8.01 -1.68 0.03
C PRO A 52 -8.63 -1.95 -1.33
N ASP A 53 -7.86 -2.59 -2.20
CA ASP A 53 -8.46 -3.36 -3.27
C ASP A 53 -9.35 -4.41 -2.59
N SER A 54 -10.66 -4.21 -2.66
CA SER A 54 -11.69 -5.25 -2.71
C SER A 54 -13.02 -4.64 -2.33
N LYS A 55 -13.71 -4.22 -3.37
CA LYS A 55 -15.16 -4.29 -3.47
C LYS A 55 -15.64 -5.60 -2.82
N PRO A 56 -16.35 -5.62 -1.67
CA PRO A 56 -17.41 -6.58 -1.58
C PRO A 56 -18.40 -6.06 -2.61
N ALA A 57 -18.48 -6.76 -3.74
CA ALA A 57 -19.76 -6.86 -4.39
C ALA A 57 -20.75 -7.22 -3.28
N ARG A 58 -21.52 -6.24 -2.80
CA ARG A 58 -22.91 -6.53 -2.49
C ARG A 58 -23.45 -6.94 -3.86
N ARG A 59 -23.32 -8.24 -4.17
CA ARG A 59 -24.35 -8.91 -4.96
C ARG A 59 -25.60 -8.60 -4.17
N ASP A 60 -26.33 -7.58 -4.61
CA ASP A 60 -27.73 -7.53 -4.29
C ASP A 60 -28.30 -8.80 -4.94
N ALA A 61 -28.42 -9.82 -4.10
CA ALA A 61 -29.17 -11.00 -4.40
C ALA A 61 -30.64 -10.57 -4.34
N ALA A 62 -31.16 -10.14 -5.48
CA ALA A 62 -32.56 -10.28 -5.82
C ALA A 62 -32.66 -10.55 -7.32
N SER A 63 -32.28 -11.78 -7.69
CA SER A 63 -32.89 -12.41 -8.85
C SER A 63 -34.40 -12.46 -8.63
N GLY A 64 -35.15 -11.88 -9.57
CA GLY A 64 -36.42 -12.43 -10.03
C GLY A 64 -37.70 -11.80 -9.48
N THR A 65 -38.23 -10.83 -10.22
CA THR A 65 -39.67 -10.58 -10.47
C THR A 65 -39.68 -9.55 -11.61
N THR A 66 -40.20 -9.73 -12.82
CA THR A 66 -41.09 -10.70 -13.45
C THR A 66 -40.90 -10.48 -14.96
N GLN A 67 -40.78 -11.54 -15.77
CA GLN A 67 -40.93 -11.41 -17.23
C GLN A 67 -42.42 -11.57 -17.59
N PRO A 68 -42.96 -10.82 -18.56
CA PRO A 68 -44.36 -10.91 -19.00
C PRO A 68 -44.55 -11.95 -20.11
N LYS A 69 -45.52 -12.87 -19.95
CA LYS A 69 -46.16 -13.74 -20.98
C LYS A 69 -47.24 -14.54 -20.24
N GLY A 70 -48.53 -14.63 -20.57
CA GLY A 70 -49.29 -14.51 -21.81
C GLY A 70 -50.29 -15.67 -21.77
N ASP A 71 -51.60 -15.38 -21.85
CA ASP A 71 -52.69 -16.28 -22.26
C ASP A 71 -53.71 -15.43 -23.02
#